data_AF-A0A4S3M498-F1
#
_entry.id   AF-A0A4S3M498-F1
#
_cell.length_a   1.000
_cell.length_b   1.000
_cell.length_c   1.000
_cell.angle_alpha   90.00
_cell.angle_beta   90.00
_cell.angle_gamma   90.00
#
_symmetry.space_group_name_H-M   'P 1'
#
loop_
_entity.id
_entity.type
_entity.pdbx_description
1 polymer ?
#
loop_
_entity_poly.entity_id
_entity_poly.type
_entity_poly.pdbx_seq_one_letter_code
_entity_poly.pdbx_strand_id
1 'polypeptide(L)'
;MKHKITLHLEDGELKALEDLLQQSPSSELKTVLERVLAQQDQKKLVQKRVTEVIAEISGFEPEQINRATHLKNDLGMTKYHRRALKAAFQKIAEKSGSSEEITVAACENLATVDDCIKLILES
;
A
#
# COMPACT_ATOMS: atom_id res chain seq x y z
N MET A 1 9.30 -8.50 -30.96
CA MET A 1 9.36 -9.39 -29.77
C MET A 1 9.37 -8.49 -28.53
N LYS A 2 8.49 -8.71 -27.55
CA LYS A 2 8.46 -7.91 -26.32
C LYS A 2 9.25 -8.66 -25.25
N HIS A 3 10.39 -8.11 -24.85
CA HIS A 3 11.18 -8.64 -23.74
C HIS A 3 10.72 -7.97 -22.44
N LYS A 4 10.33 -8.77 -21.45
CA LYS A 4 9.97 -8.29 -20.12
C LYS A 4 11.19 -8.49 -19.23
N ILE A 5 11.71 -7.40 -18.68
CA ILE A 5 12.78 -7.43 -17.67
C ILE A 5 12.11 -7.13 -16.34
N THR A 6 12.32 -7.99 -15.35
CA THR A 6 11.86 -7.80 -13.98
C THR A 6 13.07 -7.48 -13.12
N LEU A 7 13.04 -6.31 -12.49
CA LEU A 7 14.10 -5.83 -11.62
C LEU A 7 13.56 -5.84 -10.18
N HIS A 8 14.29 -6.49 -9.28
CA HIS A 8 14.09 -6.35 -7.85
C HIS A 8 15.12 -5.34 -7.37
N LEU A 9 14.63 -4.26 -6.77
CA LEU A 9 15.45 -3.15 -6.30
C LEU A 9 15.05 -2.84 -4.86
N GLU A 10 16.06 -2.68 -4.01
CA GLU A 10 15.86 -2.15 -2.66
C GLU A 10 15.70 -0.63 -2.68
N ASP A 11 15.17 -0.03 -1.61
CA ASP A 11 14.88 1.42 -1.55
C ASP A 11 16.12 2.28 -1.86
N GLY A 12 17.33 1.83 -1.50
CA GLY A 12 18.59 2.52 -1.80
C GLY A 12 19.03 2.40 -3.27
N GLU A 13 18.76 1.26 -3.91
CA GLU A 13 19.11 0.99 -5.31
C GLU A 13 18.15 1.70 -6.28
N LEU A 14 16.89 1.87 -5.86
CA LEU A 14 15.91 2.65 -6.60
C LEU A 14 16.37 4.10 -6.80
N LYS A 15 16.99 4.67 -5.75
CA LYS A 15 17.51 6.03 -5.75
C LYS A 15 18.77 6.17 -6.62
N ALA A 16 19.66 5.18 -6.56
CA ALA A 16 20.82 5.12 -7.45
C ALA A 16 20.42 4.97 -8.92
N LEU A 17 19.38 4.18 -9.21
CA LEU A 17 18.81 4.06 -10.55
C LEU A 17 18.16 5.36 -11.01
N GLU A 18 17.49 6.08 -10.12
CA GLU A 18 16.92 7.40 -10.38
C GLU A 18 17.99 8.41 -10.81
N ASP A 19 19.08 8.51 -10.03
CA ASP A 19 20.22 9.39 -10.34
C ASP A 19 20.86 9.05 -11.70
N LEU A 20 21.02 7.75 -11.99
CA LEU A 20 21.62 7.26 -13.24
C LEU A 20 20.71 7.55 -14.46
N LEU A 21 19.40 7.51 -14.27
CA LEU A 21 18.42 7.80 -15.32
C LEU A 21 18.16 9.31 -15.52
N GLN A 22 18.32 10.15 -14.50
CA GLN A 22 18.28 11.61 -14.67
C GLN A 22 19.37 12.10 -15.63
N GLN A 23 20.52 11.45 -15.61
CA GLN A 23 21.65 11.69 -16.51
C GLN A 23 21.45 11.11 -17.92
N SER A 24 20.43 10.26 -18.11
CA SER A 24 20.16 9.60 -19.38
C SER A 24 19.26 10.49 -20.28
N PRO A 25 19.55 10.59 -21.60
CA PRO A 25 18.87 11.52 -22.50
C PRO A 25 17.47 11.06 -22.96
N SER A 26 17.04 9.85 -22.59
CA SER A 26 15.77 9.29 -23.07
C SER A 26 14.57 9.90 -22.29
N SER A 27 13.73 10.65 -22.97
CA SER A 27 12.47 11.21 -22.45
C SER A 27 11.46 10.14 -22.04
N GLU A 28 11.40 9.04 -22.79
CA GLU A 28 10.47 7.92 -22.53
C GLU A 28 10.78 7.20 -21.21
N LEU A 29 12.06 6.94 -20.91
CA LEU A 29 12.47 6.39 -19.61
C LEU A 29 12.14 7.34 -18.45
N LYS A 30 12.29 8.67 -18.64
CA LYS A 30 11.95 9.66 -17.61
C LYS A 30 10.45 9.64 -17.28
N THR A 31 9.58 9.62 -18.29
CA THR A 31 8.13 9.54 -18.06
C THR A 31 7.71 8.24 -17.39
N VAL A 32 8.35 7.11 -17.74
CA VAL A 32 8.10 5.83 -17.06
C VAL A 32 8.59 5.86 -15.61
N LEU A 33 9.77 6.45 -15.36
CA LEU A 33 10.35 6.57 -14.02
C LEU A 33 9.50 7.47 -13.11
N GLU A 34 9.09 8.66 -13.59
CA GLU A 34 8.20 9.57 -12.87
C GLU A 34 6.88 8.87 -12.49
N ARG A 35 6.34 8.04 -13.38
CA ARG A 35 5.13 7.25 -13.09
C ARG A 35 5.38 6.18 -12.03
N VAL A 36 6.52 5.47 -12.08
CA VAL A 36 6.87 4.45 -11.09
C VAL A 36 7.12 5.08 -9.72
N LEU A 37 7.80 6.23 -9.68
CA LEU A 37 8.05 6.99 -8.44
C LEU A 37 6.75 7.50 -7.82
N ALA A 38 5.87 8.11 -8.63
CA ALA A 38 4.55 8.55 -8.17
C ALA A 38 3.71 7.39 -7.61
N GLN A 39 3.77 6.21 -8.23
CA GLN A 39 3.11 4.99 -7.70
C GLN A 39 3.76 4.49 -6.41
N GLN A 40 5.09 4.58 -6.27
CA GLN A 40 5.80 4.23 -5.04
C GLN A 40 5.42 5.14 -3.88
N ASP A 41 5.38 6.45 -4.09
CA ASP A 41 4.97 7.43 -3.07
C ASP A 41 3.52 7.19 -2.64
N GLN A 42 2.63 6.94 -3.61
CA GLN A 42 1.25 6.59 -3.34
C GLN A 42 1.13 5.32 -2.49
N LYS A 43 1.89 4.27 -2.82
CA LYS A 43 1.91 3.02 -2.05
C LYS A 43 2.43 3.22 -0.62
N LYS A 44 3.47 4.04 -0.44
CA LYS A 44 4.01 4.39 0.89
C LYS A 44 2.99 5.18 1.71
N LEU A 45 2.28 6.13 1.09
CA LEU A 45 1.21 6.90 1.73
C LEU A 45 0.04 6.01 2.16
N VAL A 46 -0.45 5.12 1.29
CA VAL A 46 -1.53 4.16 1.62
C VAL A 46 -1.10 3.26 2.76
N GLN A 47 0.11 2.68 2.70
CA GLN A 47 0.63 1.84 3.78
C GLN A 47 0.65 2.59 5.12
N LYS A 48 1.14 3.83 5.15
CA LYS A 48 1.17 4.64 6.36
C LYS A 48 -0.23 4.85 6.93
N ARG A 49 -1.19 5.26 6.09
CA ARG A 49 -2.59 5.49 6.51
C ARG A 49 -3.28 4.23 7.01
N VAL A 50 -3.07 3.09 6.34
CA VAL A 50 -3.61 1.80 6.78
C VAL A 50 -3.07 1.44 8.15
N THR A 51 -1.77 1.61 8.36
CA THR A 51 -1.12 1.31 9.64
C THR A 51 -1.65 2.21 10.76
N GLU A 52 -1.81 3.51 10.50
CA GLU A 52 -2.42 4.47 11.44
C GLU A 52 -3.83 4.05 11.86
N VAL A 53 -4.69 3.69 10.90
CA VAL A 53 -6.07 3.27 11.18
C VAL A 53 -6.12 1.95 11.98
N ILE A 54 -5.26 1.00 11.63
CA ILE A 54 -5.20 -0.28 12.35
C ILE A 54 -4.69 -0.06 13.78
N ALA A 55 -3.69 0.81 13.97
CA ALA A 55 -3.21 1.22 15.28
C ALA A 55 -4.34 1.82 16.15
N GLU A 56 -5.09 2.77 15.60
CA GLU A 56 -6.22 3.41 16.31
C GLU A 56 -7.29 2.40 16.78
N ILE A 57 -7.62 1.39 15.96
CA ILE A 57 -8.65 0.41 16.32
C ILE A 57 -8.11 -0.68 17.24
N SER A 58 -6.87 -1.13 17.03
CA SER A 58 -6.27 -2.22 17.80
C SER A 58 -5.69 -1.78 19.13
N GLY A 59 -5.37 -0.49 19.29
CA GLY A 59 -4.69 0.06 20.45
C GLY A 59 -3.19 -0.21 20.50
N PHE A 60 -2.60 -0.72 19.41
CA PHE A 60 -1.16 -0.91 19.26
C PHE A 60 -0.51 0.32 18.64
N GLU A 61 0.77 0.54 18.93
CA GLU A 61 1.51 1.63 18.30
C GLU A 61 1.82 1.29 16.83
N PRO A 62 1.81 2.27 15.91
CA PRO A 62 2.09 2.06 14.49
C PRO A 62 3.43 1.35 14.22
N GLU A 63 4.44 1.59 15.06
CA GLU A 63 5.78 0.98 14.94
C GLU A 63 5.78 -0.52 15.25
N GLN A 64 4.76 -1.03 15.96
CA GLN A 64 4.60 -2.45 16.28
C GLN A 64 3.88 -3.21 15.16
N ILE A 65 3.33 -2.50 14.17
CA ILE A 65 2.51 -3.06 13.10
C ILE A 65 3.34 -3.08 11.82
N ASN A 66 3.53 -4.28 11.27
CA ASN A 66 4.19 -4.50 9.99
C ASN A 66 3.24 -5.18 8.99
N ARG A 67 3.68 -5.35 7.74
CA ARG A 67 2.83 -5.92 6.68
C ARG A 67 2.39 -7.37 6.99
N ALA A 68 3.23 -8.14 7.67
CA ALA A 68 2.93 -9.53 8.02
C ALA A 68 2.10 -9.66 9.30
N THR A 69 1.86 -8.57 10.04
CA THR A 69 1.05 -8.59 11.26
C THR A 69 -0.37 -9.09 10.95
N HIS A 70 -0.79 -10.09 11.71
CA HIS A 70 -2.09 -10.73 11.58
C HIS A 70 -3.13 -9.98 12.43
N LEU A 71 -4.19 -9.48 11.80
CA LEU A 71 -5.22 -8.66 12.44
C LEU A 71 -5.88 -9.39 13.62
N LYS A 72 -6.25 -10.66 13.42
CA LYS A 72 -6.85 -11.47 14.49
C LYS A 72 -5.84 -11.98 15.53
N ASN A 73 -4.75 -12.60 15.09
CA ASN A 73 -3.88 -13.37 16.00
C ASN A 73 -2.91 -12.48 16.76
N ASP A 74 -2.41 -11.41 16.13
CA ASP A 74 -1.41 -10.53 16.75
C ASP A 74 -2.08 -9.30 17.39
N LEU A 75 -3.09 -8.74 16.73
CA LEU A 75 -3.76 -7.52 17.18
C LEU A 75 -5.10 -7.76 17.89
N GLY A 76 -5.53 -9.01 18.03
CA GLY A 76 -6.79 -9.35 18.69
C GLY A 76 -8.06 -8.84 17.98
N MET A 77 -7.95 -8.36 16.73
CA MET A 77 -9.07 -7.75 16.03
C MET A 77 -10.11 -8.81 15.66
N THR A 78 -11.31 -8.67 16.22
CA THR A 78 -12.48 -9.49 15.85
C THR A 78 -13.06 -9.04 14.51
N LYS A 79 -14.04 -9.79 13.98
CA LYS A 79 -14.79 -9.39 12.77
C LYS A 79 -15.42 -8.00 12.89
N TYR A 80 -15.85 -7.61 14.10
CA TYR A 80 -16.45 -6.30 14.35
C TYR A 80 -15.44 -5.17 14.14
N HIS A 81 -14.23 -5.31 14.69
CA HIS A 81 -13.13 -4.36 14.49
C HIS A 81 -12.77 -4.23 13.01
N ARG A 82 -12.70 -5.36 12.29
CA ARG A 82 -12.42 -5.33 10.85
C ARG A 82 -13.53 -4.68 10.03
N ARG A 83 -14.79 -4.90 10.38
CA ARG A 83 -15.92 -4.21 9.76
C ARG A 83 -15.87 -2.69 9.96
N ALA A 84 -15.37 -2.23 11.11
CA ALA A 84 -15.19 -0.80 11.37
C ALA A 84 -14.14 -0.15 10.44
N LEU A 85 -13.19 -0.92 9.90
CA LEU A 85 -12.20 -0.42 8.95
C LEU A 85 -12.81 0.05 7.63
N LYS A 86 -14.00 -0.44 7.22
CA LYS A 86 -14.63 -0.13 5.92
C LYS A 86 -14.62 1.37 5.62
N ALA A 87 -15.13 2.18 6.54
CA ALA A 87 -15.29 3.61 6.33
C ALA A 87 -13.94 4.33 6.21
N ALA A 88 -12.94 3.90 6.98
CA ALA A 88 -11.60 4.47 6.92
C ALA A 88 -10.90 4.05 5.62
N PHE A 89 -10.98 2.78 5.25
CA PHE A 89 -10.37 2.24 4.04
C PHE A 89 -11.00 2.82 2.77
N GLN A 90 -12.33 2.99 2.74
CA GLN A 90 -13.01 3.66 1.62
C GLN A 90 -12.47 5.09 1.41
N LYS A 91 -12.31 5.85 2.50
CA LYS A 91 -11.74 7.21 2.43
C LYS A 91 -10.29 7.23 1.95
N ILE A 92 -9.50 6.22 2.31
CA ILE A 92 -8.12 6.09 1.83
C ILE A 92 -8.13 5.76 0.33
N ALA A 93 -8.96 4.82 -0.10
CA ALA A 93 -9.14 4.40 -1.49
C ALA A 93 -9.55 5.59 -2.39
N GLU A 94 -10.57 6.35 -1.98
CA GLU A 94 -11.03 7.55 -2.68
C GLU A 94 -9.91 8.60 -2.83
N LYS A 95 -9.10 8.81 -1.78
CA LYS A 95 -7.96 9.73 -1.83
C LYS A 95 -6.84 9.24 -2.73
N SER A 96 -6.69 7.93 -2.91
CA SER A 96 -5.78 7.33 -3.86
C SER A 96 -6.34 7.26 -5.29
N GLY A 97 -7.56 7.75 -5.54
CA GLY A 97 -8.17 7.75 -6.87
C GLY A 97 -8.80 6.41 -7.29
N SER A 98 -9.02 5.51 -6.33
CA SER A 98 -9.82 4.30 -6.52
C SER A 98 -11.30 4.65 -6.61
N SER A 99 -12.03 3.96 -7.50
CA SER A 99 -13.47 4.14 -7.69
C SER A 99 -14.29 2.93 -7.25
N GLU A 100 -13.68 1.81 -6.88
CA GLU A 100 -14.44 0.66 -6.38
C GLU A 100 -14.87 0.88 -4.93
N GLU A 101 -16.04 0.35 -4.62
CA GLU A 101 -16.56 0.35 -3.26
C GLU A 101 -15.98 -0.83 -2.48
N ILE A 102 -15.28 -0.53 -1.39
CA ILE A 102 -14.81 -1.53 -0.44
C ILE A 102 -16.01 -2.10 0.31
N THR A 103 -16.28 -3.39 0.09
CA THR A 103 -17.39 -4.08 0.76
C THR A 103 -17.05 -4.45 2.21
N VAL A 104 -18.10 -4.58 3.05
CA VAL A 104 -17.95 -5.09 4.42
C VAL A 104 -17.38 -6.50 4.43
N ALA A 105 -17.82 -7.34 3.50
CA ALA A 105 -17.37 -8.73 3.37
C ALA A 105 -15.87 -8.81 3.07
N ALA A 106 -15.35 -7.93 2.21
CA ALA A 106 -13.92 -7.82 1.96
C ALA A 106 -13.15 -7.51 3.24
N CYS A 107 -13.63 -6.54 4.04
CA CYS A 107 -13.01 -6.18 5.31
C CYS A 107 -13.02 -7.32 6.34
N GLU A 108 -14.13 -8.07 6.45
CA GLU A 108 -14.26 -9.17 7.43
C GLU A 108 -13.27 -10.32 7.19
N ASN A 109 -12.90 -10.54 5.93
CA ASN A 109 -12.02 -11.61 5.47
C ASN A 109 -10.53 -11.21 5.47
N LEU A 110 -10.18 -9.98 5.84
CA LEU A 110 -8.78 -9.55 5.97
C LEU A 110 -8.07 -10.34 7.07
N ALA A 111 -6.93 -10.95 6.73
CA ALA A 111 -6.11 -11.70 7.66
C ALA A 111 -4.92 -10.86 8.16
N THR A 112 -4.23 -10.20 7.24
CA THR A 112 -2.99 -9.45 7.52
C THR A 112 -3.08 -7.99 7.12
N VAL A 113 -2.14 -7.17 7.60
CA VAL A 113 -2.01 -5.77 7.17
C VAL A 113 -1.70 -5.66 5.67
N ASP A 114 -0.94 -6.60 5.11
CA ASP A 114 -0.68 -6.65 3.67
C ASP A 114 -1.97 -6.82 2.86
N ASP A 115 -2.92 -7.64 3.34
CA ASP A 115 -4.24 -7.78 2.71
C ASP A 115 -5.02 -6.47 2.73
N CYS A 116 -4.92 -5.68 3.80
CA CYS A 116 -5.56 -4.37 3.90
C CYS A 116 -4.99 -3.40 2.85
N ILE A 117 -3.68 -3.39 2.69
CA ILE A 117 -2.99 -2.51 1.74
C ILE A 117 -3.35 -2.91 0.30
N LYS A 118 -3.35 -4.21 0.00
CA LYS A 118 -3.75 -4.74 -1.32
C LYS A 118 -5.19 -4.38 -1.64
N LEU A 119 -6.11 -4.58 -0.69
CA LEU A 119 -7.50 -4.23 -0.87
C LEU A 119 -7.65 -2.78 -1.35
N ILE A 120 -6.96 -1.82 -0.73
CA ILE A 120 -7.09 -0.40 -1.09
C ILE A 120 -6.41 -0.05 -2.42
N LEU A 121 -5.29 -0.68 -2.74
CA LEU A 121 -4.53 -0.40 -3.97
C LEU A 121 -5.12 -1.08 -5.21
N GLU A 122 -5.88 -2.16 -5.01
CA GLU A 122 -6.52 -2.94 -6.07
C GLU A 122 -8.02 -2.62 -6.22
N SER A 123 -8.59 -1.81 -5.32
CA SER A 123 -9.94 -1.20 -5.46
C SER A 123 -9.92 -0.01 -6.41
#